data_AF-A0A815P8Y4-F1
#
_entry.id   AF-A0A815P8Y4-F1
#
_cell.length_a   1.000
_cell.length_b   1.000
_cell.length_c   1.000
_cell.angle_alpha   90.00
_cell.angle_beta   90.00
_cell.angle_gamma   90.00
#
_symmetry.space_group_name_H-M   'P 1'
#
loop_
_entity.id
_entity.type
_entity.pdbx_description
1 polymer ?
#
loop_
_entity_poly.entity_id
_entity_poly.type
_entity_poly.pdbx_seq_one_letter_code
_entity_poly.pdbx_strand_id
1 'polypeptide(L)'
;MNFIRVTVFYLVLVLTLAWTQAKPLHQSSSLSPSLNDLDGYIKYLLRMIGTENEYLRFLTYLKIYPPNHGTQLRRLYDELFSFDAYITDMTHMYEKYYAPDEILQLVDFYSSPLGKKTLALNIDVNQQMEDTMLNKITDYVFTAAEHNIHIPLPEIH
;
A
#
# COMPACT_ATOMS: atom_id res chain seq x y z
N MET A 1 9.03 2.82 -18.19
CA MET A 1 9.56 2.78 -16.80
C MET A 1 8.53 3.04 -15.69
N ASN A 2 7.27 3.42 -15.99
CA ASN A 2 6.24 3.59 -14.94
C ASN A 2 5.37 2.35 -14.70
N PHE A 3 5.35 1.39 -15.63
CA PHE A 3 4.51 0.20 -15.52
C PHE A 3 5.01 -0.77 -14.44
N ILE A 4 6.35 -0.95 -14.34
CA ILE A 4 7.01 -1.84 -13.37
C ILE A 4 6.74 -1.40 -11.92
N ARG A 5 6.72 -0.09 -11.65
CA ARG A 5 6.45 0.45 -10.31
C ARG A 5 5.02 0.16 -9.84
N VAL A 6 4.05 0.13 -10.75
CA VAL A 6 2.66 -0.17 -10.42
C VAL A 6 2.48 -1.67 -10.17
N THR A 7 3.09 -2.53 -10.99
CA THR A 7 2.98 -4.00 -10.80
C THR A 7 3.69 -4.50 -9.55
N VAL A 8 4.81 -3.91 -9.13
CA VAL A 8 5.51 -4.31 -7.90
C VAL A 8 4.72 -3.92 -6.64
N PHE A 9 4.01 -2.79 -6.65
CA PHE A 9 3.13 -2.39 -5.54
C PHE A 9 1.98 -3.38 -5.33
N TYR A 10 1.37 -3.90 -6.40
CA TYR A 10 0.35 -4.95 -6.29
C TYR A 10 0.93 -6.29 -5.81
N LEU A 11 2.16 -6.61 -6.18
CA LEU A 11 2.82 -7.87 -5.79
C LEU A 11 3.20 -7.88 -4.31
N VAL A 12 3.61 -6.73 -3.75
CA VAL A 12 3.88 -6.55 -2.31
C VAL A 12 2.59 -6.59 -1.47
N LEU A 13 1.49 -6.01 -1.97
CA LEU A 13 0.18 -6.11 -1.31
C LEU A 13 -0.32 -7.56 -1.25
N VAL A 14 -0.11 -8.34 -2.32
CA VAL A 14 -0.49 -9.75 -2.38
C VAL A 14 0.42 -10.63 -1.51
N LEU A 15 1.71 -10.29 -1.36
CA LEU A 15 2.65 -11.05 -0.53
C LEU A 15 2.50 -10.79 0.97
N THR A 16 2.10 -9.58 1.38
CA THR A 16 1.73 -9.32 2.79
C THR A 16 0.40 -9.99 3.16
N LEU A 17 -0.54 -10.10 2.21
CA LEU A 17 -1.78 -10.85 2.35
C LEU A 17 -1.58 -12.39 2.35
N ALA A 18 -0.50 -12.90 1.76
CA ALA A 18 -0.22 -14.33 1.73
C ALA A 18 0.37 -14.87 3.06
N TRP A 19 0.98 -14.00 3.88
CA TRP A 19 1.53 -14.38 5.18
C TRP A 19 0.49 -14.48 6.31
N THR A 20 -0.72 -13.98 6.11
CA THR A 20 -1.82 -14.13 7.09
C THR A 20 -2.57 -15.46 6.98
N GLN A 21 -2.23 -16.34 6.01
CA GLN A 21 -2.88 -17.64 5.85
C GLN A 21 -2.30 -18.78 6.72
N ALA A 22 -1.31 -18.51 7.57
CA ALA A 22 -0.85 -19.48 8.57
C ALA A 22 -1.68 -19.37 9.86
N LYS A 23 -2.92 -19.88 9.84
CA LYS A 23 -3.69 -20.14 11.08
C LYS A 23 -3.17 -21.39 11.79
N PRO A 24 -3.28 -21.44 13.13
CA PRO A 24 -4.37 -22.27 13.63
C PRO A 24 -5.30 -21.52 14.60
N LEU A 25 -6.54 -22.03 14.61
CA LEU A 25 -7.66 -21.74 15.50
C LEU A 25 -7.24 -21.39 16.93
N HIS A 26 -7.66 -20.22 17.42
CA HIS A 26 -8.19 -20.13 18.78
C HIS A 26 -9.37 -19.16 18.82
N GLN A 27 -10.48 -19.71 19.27
CA GLN A 27 -11.74 -19.07 19.56
C GLN A 27 -11.58 -18.36 20.92
N SER A 28 -11.56 -17.03 20.94
CA SER A 28 -11.68 -16.26 22.18
C SER A 28 -12.77 -15.22 22.01
N SER A 29 -13.85 -15.45 22.72
CA SER A 29 -14.97 -14.53 22.94
C SER A 29 -14.50 -13.24 23.59
N SER A 30 -14.71 -12.10 22.94
CA SER A 30 -14.73 -10.78 23.59
C SER A 30 -15.57 -9.81 22.78
N LEU A 31 -16.23 -8.90 23.51
CA LEU A 31 -17.22 -7.93 23.03
C LEU A 31 -16.87 -7.30 21.68
N SER A 32 -17.82 -7.36 20.75
CA SER A 32 -17.75 -6.63 19.49
C SER A 32 -17.69 -5.12 19.77
N PRO A 33 -16.66 -4.39 19.30
CA PRO A 33 -16.63 -2.93 19.42
C PRO A 33 -17.82 -2.33 18.65
N SER A 34 -18.35 -1.19 19.13
CA SER A 34 -19.44 -0.53 18.42
C SER A 34 -18.96 -0.05 17.05
N LEU A 35 -19.86 0.00 16.05
CA LEU A 35 -19.51 0.45 14.69
C LEU A 35 -18.85 1.84 14.65
N ASN A 36 -19.24 2.73 15.56
CA ASN A 36 -18.63 4.06 15.70
C ASN A 36 -17.22 4.01 16.29
N ASP A 37 -16.89 3.00 17.10
CA ASP A 37 -15.53 2.80 17.60
C ASP A 37 -14.62 2.22 16.50
N LEU A 38 -15.15 1.32 15.66
CA LEU A 38 -14.39 0.68 14.58
C LEU A 38 -13.94 1.68 13.51
N ASP A 39 -14.82 2.55 13.03
CA ASP A 39 -14.48 3.64 12.10
C ASP A 39 -13.33 4.50 12.63
N GLY A 40 -13.38 4.82 13.94
CA GLY A 40 -12.33 5.56 14.63
C GLY A 40 -10.99 4.83 14.62
N TYR A 41 -10.97 3.52 14.91
CA TYR A 41 -9.76 2.70 14.88
C TYR A 41 -9.18 2.57 13.48
N ILE A 42 -10.02 2.42 12.45
CA ILE A 42 -9.55 2.36 11.06
C ILE A 42 -8.95 3.69 10.64
N LYS A 43 -9.60 4.82 10.93
CA LYS A 43 -9.04 6.16 10.65
C LYS A 43 -7.73 6.40 11.38
N TYR A 44 -7.62 5.93 12.62
CA TYR A 44 -6.38 5.98 13.38
C TYR A 44 -5.26 5.15 12.73
N LEU A 45 -5.57 3.91 12.32
CA LEU A 45 -4.67 3.03 11.58
C LEU A 45 -4.18 3.68 10.28
N LEU A 46 -5.10 4.21 9.46
CA LEU A 46 -4.78 4.88 8.19
C LEU A 46 -3.82 6.08 8.39
N ARG A 47 -4.01 6.85 9.46
CA ARG A 47 -3.07 7.93 9.82
C ARG A 47 -1.69 7.37 10.20
N MET A 48 -1.62 6.31 10.99
CA MET A 48 -0.36 5.71 11.41
C MET A 48 0.46 5.17 10.23
N ILE A 49 -0.20 4.54 9.25
CA ILE A 49 0.48 4.00 8.07
C ILE A 49 0.82 5.07 7.02
N GLY A 50 0.51 6.35 7.29
CA GLY A 50 0.91 7.47 6.44
C GLY A 50 0.04 7.65 5.19
N THR A 51 -1.25 7.27 5.24
CA THR A 51 -2.19 7.38 4.11
C THR A 51 -2.30 8.81 3.55
N GLU A 52 -2.01 9.85 4.35
CA GLU A 52 -1.94 11.24 3.87
C GLU A 52 -0.81 11.47 2.86
N ASN A 53 0.37 10.89 3.10
CA ASN A 53 1.50 11.00 2.17
C ASN A 53 1.18 10.29 0.84
N GLU A 54 0.52 9.14 0.92
CA GLU A 54 0.07 8.38 -0.25
C GLU A 54 -0.97 9.15 -1.06
N TYR A 55 -1.97 9.73 -0.39
CA TYR A 55 -2.97 10.61 -1.00
C TYR A 55 -2.32 11.77 -1.77
N LEU A 56 -1.40 12.50 -1.14
CA LEU A 56 -0.69 13.60 -1.80
C LEU A 56 0.16 13.12 -2.97
N ARG A 57 0.78 11.94 -2.86
CA ARG A 57 1.54 11.32 -3.96
C ARG A 57 0.64 11.00 -5.14
N PHE A 58 -0.56 10.45 -4.90
CA PHE A 58 -1.53 10.15 -5.97
C PHE A 58 -1.99 11.41 -6.69
N LEU A 59 -2.38 12.46 -5.95
CA LEU A 59 -2.80 13.72 -6.57
C LEU A 59 -1.67 14.34 -7.40
N THR A 60 -0.44 14.31 -6.89
CA THR A 60 0.73 14.83 -7.60
C THR A 60 1.02 14.03 -8.87
N TYR A 61 0.99 12.70 -8.79
CA TYR A 61 1.24 11.81 -9.93
C TYR A 61 0.19 12.00 -11.04
N LEU A 62 -1.08 12.13 -10.66
CA LEU A 62 -2.19 12.31 -11.59
C LEU A 62 -2.40 13.76 -12.03
N LYS A 63 -1.61 14.70 -11.51
CA LYS A 63 -1.74 16.15 -11.75
C LYS A 63 -3.15 16.68 -11.44
N ILE A 64 -3.75 16.16 -10.38
CA ILE A 64 -5.06 16.57 -9.90
C ILE A 64 -4.85 17.72 -8.91
N TYR A 65 -5.41 18.88 -9.21
CA TYR A 65 -5.27 20.08 -8.39
C TYR A 65 -6.64 20.63 -8.00
N PRO A 66 -6.77 21.24 -6.80
CA PRO A 66 -8.03 21.85 -6.39
C PRO A 66 -8.40 22.98 -7.35
N PRO A 67 -9.61 22.96 -7.93
CA PRO A 67 -10.11 24.05 -8.76
C PRO A 67 -10.51 25.26 -7.91
N ASN A 68 -10.77 26.40 -8.57
CA ASN A 68 -11.19 27.64 -7.93
C ASN A 68 -12.43 27.45 -7.05
N HIS A 69 -12.40 28.11 -5.89
CA HIS A 69 -13.51 28.10 -4.93
C HIS A 69 -14.82 28.62 -5.54
N GLY A 70 -15.95 28.10 -5.05
CA GLY A 70 -17.29 28.53 -5.47
C GLY A 70 -17.77 27.93 -6.81
N THR A 71 -16.95 27.13 -7.50
CA THR A 71 -17.33 26.48 -8.76
C THR A 71 -18.01 25.13 -8.54
N GLN A 72 -18.82 24.69 -9.51
CA GLN A 72 -19.38 23.34 -9.50
C GLN A 72 -18.28 22.27 -9.57
N LEU A 73 -17.20 22.55 -10.33
CA LEU A 73 -16.03 21.68 -10.40
C LEU A 73 -15.34 21.53 -9.04
N ARG A 74 -15.33 22.57 -8.20
CA ARG A 74 -14.83 22.48 -6.83
C ARG A 74 -15.65 21.55 -5.95
N ARG A 75 -16.98 21.59 -6.05
CA ARG A 75 -17.83 20.66 -5.30
C ARG A 75 -17.55 19.20 -5.70
N LEU A 76 -17.43 18.94 -7.00
CA LEU A 76 -17.08 17.61 -7.50
C LEU A 76 -15.68 17.18 -7.05
N TYR A 77 -14.72 18.10 -7.05
CA TYR A 77 -13.39 17.83 -6.50
C TYR A 77 -13.47 17.47 -5.02
N ASP A 78 -14.18 18.24 -4.21
CA ASP A 78 -14.28 17.99 -2.78
C ASP A 78 -15.01 16.66 -2.49
N GLU A 79 -15.97 16.27 -3.33
CA GLU A 79 -16.70 14.99 -3.22
C GLU A 79 -15.83 13.77 -3.58
N LEU A 80 -14.95 13.89 -4.59
CA LEU A 80 -14.24 12.73 -5.15
C LEU A 80 -12.77 12.64 -4.77
N PHE A 81 -12.14 13.78 -4.52
CA PHE A 81 -10.68 13.90 -4.41
C PHE A 81 -10.24 14.66 -3.16
N SER A 82 -11.16 15.05 -2.26
CA SER A 82 -10.75 15.56 -0.95
C SER A 82 -10.10 14.45 -0.13
N PHE A 83 -9.29 14.85 0.85
CA PHE A 83 -8.70 13.90 1.77
C PHE A 83 -9.77 13.18 2.60
N ASP A 84 -10.86 13.88 2.95
CA ASP A 84 -11.97 13.29 3.71
C ASP A 84 -12.72 12.24 2.89
N ALA A 85 -12.98 12.50 1.60
CA ALA A 85 -13.56 11.53 0.67
C ALA A 85 -12.65 10.30 0.54
N TYR A 86 -11.36 10.52 0.32
CA TYR A 86 -10.37 9.46 0.20
C TYR A 86 -10.27 8.60 1.47
N ILE A 87 -10.23 9.22 2.65
CA ILE A 87 -10.20 8.48 3.93
C ILE A 87 -11.50 7.70 4.15
N THR A 88 -12.64 8.24 3.74
CA THR A 88 -13.92 7.53 3.84
C THR A 88 -13.91 6.27 2.96
N ASP A 89 -13.46 6.38 1.71
CA ASP A 89 -13.33 5.24 0.79
C ASP A 89 -12.36 4.19 1.33
N MET A 90 -11.22 4.62 1.85
CA MET A 90 -10.24 3.72 2.48
C MET A 90 -10.82 3.06 3.73
N THR A 91 -11.60 3.78 4.53
CA THR A 91 -12.22 3.23 5.73
C THR A 91 -13.20 2.11 5.37
N HIS A 92 -14.08 2.35 4.40
CA HIS A 92 -14.99 1.32 3.87
C HIS A 92 -14.25 0.13 3.26
N MET A 93 -13.11 0.36 2.61
CA MET A 93 -12.28 -0.73 2.10
C MET A 93 -11.77 -1.62 3.24
N TYR A 94 -11.30 -1.04 4.33
CA TYR A 94 -10.82 -1.79 5.50
C TYR A 94 -11.96 -2.53 6.20
N GLU A 95 -13.13 -1.90 6.38
CA GLU A 95 -14.33 -2.55 6.93
C GLU A 95 -14.78 -3.77 6.11
N LYS A 96 -14.58 -3.71 4.79
CA LYS A 96 -14.98 -4.79 3.88
C LYS A 96 -14.07 -6.02 3.97
N TYR A 97 -12.77 -5.82 4.20
CA TYR A 97 -11.77 -6.88 4.09
C TYR A 97 -11.19 -7.36 5.42
N TYR A 98 -11.41 -6.62 6.51
CA TYR A 98 -10.89 -6.96 7.83
C TYR A 98 -12.01 -7.05 8.86
N ALA A 99 -11.93 -8.06 9.71
CA ALA A 99 -12.78 -8.15 10.89
C ALA A 99 -12.36 -7.11 11.94
N PRO A 100 -13.27 -6.68 12.83
CA PRO A 100 -12.95 -5.67 13.84
C PRO A 100 -11.76 -6.01 14.74
N ASP A 101 -11.62 -7.28 15.12
CA ASP A 101 -10.50 -7.78 15.92
C ASP A 101 -9.17 -7.76 15.14
N GLU A 102 -9.20 -7.97 13.83
CA GLU A 102 -8.02 -7.86 12.96
C GLU A 102 -7.58 -6.39 12.84
N ILE A 103 -8.52 -5.44 12.76
CA ILE A 103 -8.20 -4.00 12.79
C ILE A 103 -7.49 -3.62 14.09
N LEU A 104 -7.97 -4.10 15.24
CA LEU A 104 -7.34 -3.83 16.53
C LEU A 104 -5.93 -4.44 16.60
N GLN A 105 -5.74 -5.65 16.11
CA GLN A 105 -4.40 -6.27 16.03
C GLN A 105 -3.44 -5.49 15.12
N LEU A 106 -3.93 -4.95 14.00
CA LEU A 106 -3.13 -4.07 13.13
C LEU A 106 -2.76 -2.77 13.86
N VAL A 107 -3.70 -2.17 14.58
CA VAL A 107 -3.44 -0.97 15.39
C VAL A 107 -2.37 -1.24 16.44
N ASP A 108 -2.47 -2.35 17.17
CA ASP A 108 -1.50 -2.75 18.19
C ASP A 108 -0.10 -2.98 17.58
N PHE A 109 -0.05 -3.70 16.45
CA PHE A 109 1.20 -3.95 15.74
C PHE A 109 1.87 -2.65 15.28
N TYR A 110 1.16 -1.79 14.55
CA TYR A 110 1.73 -0.53 14.02
C TYR A 110 2.03 0.51 15.10
N SER A 111 1.42 0.38 16.28
CA SER A 111 1.76 1.18 17.46
C SER A 111 3.06 0.72 18.14
N SER A 112 3.44 -0.55 17.98
CA SER A 112 4.64 -1.13 18.59
C SER A 112 5.95 -0.58 17.99
N PRO A 113 7.10 -0.69 18.71
CA PRO A 113 8.40 -0.32 18.16
C PRO A 113 8.75 -1.06 16.86
N LEU A 114 8.35 -2.34 16.75
CA LEU A 114 8.58 -3.13 15.56
C LEU A 114 7.73 -2.63 14.39
N GLY A 115 6.43 -2.40 14.59
CA GLY A 115 5.55 -1.90 13.54
C GLY A 115 5.98 -0.53 13.01
N LYS A 116 6.40 0.38 13.91
CA LYS A 116 6.98 1.67 13.51
C LYS A 116 8.26 1.52 12.69
N LYS A 117 9.15 0.60 13.10
CA LYS A 117 10.37 0.29 12.33
C LYS A 117 10.04 -0.32 10.97
N THR A 118 9.03 -1.18 10.89
CA THR A 118 8.52 -1.73 9.62
C THR A 118 8.04 -0.61 8.71
N LEU A 119 7.22 0.33 9.19
CA LEU A 119 6.75 1.47 8.38
C LEU A 119 7.91 2.32 7.86
N ALA A 120 8.93 2.57 8.70
CA ALA A 120 10.08 3.37 8.31
C ALA A 120 10.99 2.67 7.28
N LEU A 121 11.14 1.34 7.35
CA LEU A 121 12.14 0.61 6.55
C LEU A 121 11.57 -0.12 5.34
N ASN A 122 10.27 -0.39 5.29
CA ASN A 122 9.69 -1.25 4.25
C ASN A 122 9.97 -0.69 2.84
N ILE A 123 9.88 0.63 2.66
CA ILE A 123 10.20 1.29 1.39
C ILE A 123 11.67 1.07 1.00
N ASP A 124 12.60 1.31 1.93
CA ASP A 124 14.04 1.18 1.67
C ASP A 124 14.44 -0.27 1.41
N VAL A 125 13.88 -1.22 2.15
CA VAL A 125 14.14 -2.65 1.97
C VAL A 125 13.65 -3.12 0.60
N ASN A 126 12.44 -2.73 0.20
CA ASN A 126 11.92 -3.08 -1.13
C ASN A 126 12.77 -2.47 -2.26
N GLN A 127 13.18 -1.21 -2.11
CA GLN A 127 14.05 -0.55 -3.09
C GLN A 127 15.39 -1.27 -3.21
N GLN A 128 16.02 -1.63 -2.08
CA GLN A 128 17.29 -2.37 -2.09
C GLN A 128 17.14 -3.76 -2.73
N MET A 129 16.01 -4.43 -2.52
CA MET A 129 15.72 -5.72 -3.16
C MET A 129 15.60 -5.56 -4.69
N GLU A 130 14.90 -4.52 -5.16
CA GLU A 130 14.77 -4.21 -6.59
C GLU A 130 16.14 -3.87 -7.19
N ASP A 131 16.89 -2.96 -6.58
CA ASP A 131 18.21 -2.53 -7.05
C ASP A 131 19.19 -3.72 -7.12
N THR A 132 19.16 -4.60 -6.12
CA THR A 132 19.99 -5.81 -6.11
C THR A 132 19.66 -6.72 -7.29
N MET A 133 18.39 -6.91 -7.61
CA MET A 133 17.97 -7.73 -8.74
C MET A 133 18.31 -7.08 -10.08
N LEU A 134 18.12 -5.76 -10.21
CA LEU A 134 18.50 -5.02 -11.42
C LEU A 134 19.99 -5.08 -11.69
N ASN A 135 20.83 -4.95 -10.64
CA ASN A 135 22.27 -5.10 -10.77
C ASN A 135 22.65 -6.51 -11.26
N LYS A 136 22.07 -7.56 -10.66
CA LYS A 136 22.31 -8.94 -11.09
C LYS A 136 21.89 -9.20 -12.54
N ILE A 137 20.75 -8.65 -12.97
CA ILE A 137 20.28 -8.77 -14.36
C ILE A 137 21.24 -8.03 -15.30
N THR A 138 21.70 -6.85 -14.89
CA THR A 138 22.65 -6.03 -15.65
C THR A 138 23.97 -6.78 -15.85
N ASP A 139 24.54 -7.33 -14.77
CA ASP A 139 25.76 -8.13 -14.82
C ASP A 139 25.58 -9.36 -15.73
N TYR A 140 24.45 -10.08 -15.58
CA TYR A 140 24.13 -11.22 -16.43
C TYR A 140 24.09 -10.85 -17.92
N VAL A 141 23.44 -9.73 -18.28
CA VAL A 141 23.35 -9.25 -19.66
C VAL A 141 24.71 -8.86 -20.21
N PHE A 142 25.52 -8.13 -19.44
CA PHE A 142 26.86 -7.73 -19.87
C PHE A 142 27.79 -8.91 -20.05
N THR A 143 27.84 -9.83 -19.08
CA THR A 143 28.66 -11.05 -19.19
C THR A 143 28.21 -11.91 -20.37
N ALA A 144 26.90 -12.08 -20.60
CA ALA A 144 26.41 -12.82 -21.77
C ALA A 144 26.87 -12.16 -23.09
N ALA A 145 26.80 -10.84 -23.19
CA ALA A 145 27.27 -10.09 -24.36
C ALA A 145 28.79 -10.25 -24.58
N GLU A 146 29.60 -10.16 -23.52
CA GLU A 146 31.06 -10.39 -23.58
C GLU A 146 31.41 -11.79 -24.08
N HIS A 147 30.59 -12.79 -23.73
CA HIS A 147 30.75 -14.18 -24.19
C HIS A 147 30.03 -14.50 -25.51
N ASN A 148 29.45 -13.51 -26.20
CA ASN A 148 28.64 -13.70 -27.42
C ASN A 148 27.46 -14.67 -27.23
N ILE A 149 26.91 -14.76 -26.03
CA ILE A 149 25.74 -15.57 -25.69
C ILE A 149 24.48 -14.74 -25.96
N HIS A 150 23.61 -15.22 -26.84
CA HIS A 150 22.31 -14.58 -27.06
C HIS A 150 21.34 -14.91 -25.93
N ILE A 151 20.86 -13.88 -25.23
CA ILE A 151 19.75 -14.01 -24.28
C ILE A 151 18.42 -13.92 -25.06
N PRO A 152 17.59 -14.98 -25.09
CA PRO A 152 16.26 -14.88 -25.66
C PRO A 152 15.39 -13.99 -24.77
N LEU A 153 14.85 -12.91 -25.32
CA LEU A 153 13.87 -12.08 -24.62
C LEU A 153 12.49 -12.76 -24.69
N PRO A 154 11.69 -12.73 -23.61
CA PRO A 154 10.35 -13.29 -23.64
C PRO A 154 9.49 -12.58 -24.70
N GLU A 155 8.83 -13.36 -25.55
CA GLU A 155 7.89 -12.84 -26.55
C GLU A 155 6.69 -12.20 -25.83
N ILE A 156 6.35 -10.97 -26.21
CA ILE A 156 5.15 -10.30 -25.72
C ILE A 156 3.99 -10.80 -26.58
N HIS A 157 3.14 -11.65 -26.02
CA HIS A 157 1.88 -12.10 -26.63
C HIS A 157 0.72 -11.18 -26.24
#